data_AF-A0A7R9QFT8-F1
#
_entry.id   AF-A0A7R9QFT8-F1
#
_cell.length_a   1.000
_cell.length_b   1.000
_cell.length_c   1.000
_cell.angle_alpha   90.00
_cell.angle_beta   90.00
_cell.angle_gamma   90.00
#
_symmetry.space_group_name_H-M   'P 1'
#
loop_
_entity.id
_entity.type
_entity.pdbx_description
1 polymer ?
#
loop_
_entity_poly.entity_id
_entity_poly.type
_entity_poly.pdbx_seq_one_letter_code
_entity_poly.pdbx_strand_id
1 'polypeptide(L)'
;MGAVFIFVAKDVKEKIQILEKYTKECDCGPHYGTLQKMIEYEKQNSLLRVDLSKRPSGARTLLRLHRALEFVSHFMLEVSRLDDHKGTADVARDCYKKTLAKYHPWYIRKSASVAMYTLPYRHQLVERAYAGRVPVTDDRAYVSDSMNRLALVADEVFAATHKLYDEHDLLDLP
;
A
#
# COMPACT_ATOMS: atom_id res chain seq x y z
N MET A 1 5.48 7.21 14.11
CA MET A 1 5.05 8.34 13.23
C MET A 1 3.75 8.90 13.82
N GLY A 2 3.45 10.20 13.71
CA GLY A 2 2.39 10.88 14.47
C GLY A 2 0.94 10.37 14.26
N ALA A 3 -0.04 10.99 14.90
CA ALA A 3 -1.43 10.50 14.99
C ALA A 3 -2.11 10.19 13.64
N VAL A 4 -1.82 10.93 12.57
CA VAL A 4 -2.41 10.65 11.24
C VAL A 4 -1.89 9.34 10.64
N PHE A 5 -0.62 8.99 10.88
CA PHE A 5 -0.07 7.71 10.43
C PHE A 5 -0.69 6.52 11.17
N ILE A 6 -1.19 6.71 12.39
CA ILE A 6 -1.94 5.69 13.13
C ILE A 6 -3.26 5.37 12.41
N PHE A 7 -3.95 6.38 11.90
CA PHE A 7 -5.18 6.18 11.13
C PHE A 7 -4.92 5.40 9.84
N VAL A 8 -3.89 5.79 9.06
CA VAL A 8 -3.51 5.08 7.83
C VAL A 8 -3.09 3.64 8.13
N ALA A 9 -2.27 3.42 9.16
CA ALA A 9 -1.84 2.09 9.56
C ALA A 9 -3.02 1.21 9.99
N LYS A 10 -4.01 1.78 10.69
CA LYS A 10 -5.24 1.09 11.07
C LYS A 10 -6.04 0.68 9.83
N ASP A 11 -6.23 1.59 8.88
CA ASP A 11 -6.98 1.32 7.63
C ASP A 11 -6.36 0.18 6.80
N VAL A 12 -5.02 0.17 6.67
CA VAL A 12 -4.27 -0.90 5.99
C VAL A 12 -4.42 -2.22 6.77
N LYS A 13 -4.24 -2.18 8.10
CA LYS A 13 -4.34 -3.37 8.95
C LYS A 13 -5.73 -4.00 8.88
N GLU A 14 -6.79 -3.21 8.95
CA GLU A 14 -8.17 -3.70 8.86
C GLU A 14 -8.43 -4.43 7.52
N LYS A 15 -7.91 -3.90 6.41
CA LYS A 15 -8.04 -4.54 5.08
C LYS A 15 -7.28 -5.85 4.97
N ILE A 16 -6.06 -5.90 5.51
CA ILE A 16 -5.29 -7.15 5.59
C ILE A 16 -6.06 -8.18 6.41
N GLN A 17 -6.60 -7.78 7.57
CA GLN A 17 -7.37 -8.67 8.44
C GLN A 17 -8.65 -9.20 7.77
N ILE A 18 -9.32 -8.41 6.94
CA ILE A 18 -10.47 -8.88 6.13
C ILE A 18 -10.03 -10.02 5.20
N LEU A 19 -8.93 -9.84 4.46
CA LEU A 19 -8.43 -10.86 3.54
C LEU A 19 -7.92 -12.11 4.28
N GLU A 20 -7.21 -11.95 5.39
CA GLU A 20 -6.77 -13.05 6.25
C GLU A 20 -7.93 -13.82 6.88
N LYS A 21 -9.05 -13.16 7.15
CA LYS A 21 -10.25 -13.84 7.62
C LYS A 21 -10.80 -14.73 6.51
N TYR A 22 -10.90 -14.22 5.29
CA TYR A 22 -11.43 -15.00 4.15
C TYR A 22 -10.56 -16.21 3.80
N THR A 23 -9.23 -16.13 3.95
CA THR A 23 -8.35 -17.28 3.73
C THR A 23 -8.54 -18.39 4.77
N LYS A 24 -9.06 -18.05 5.96
CA LYS A 24 -9.28 -18.99 7.08
C LYS A 24 -10.72 -19.50 7.19
N GLU A 25 -11.67 -18.90 6.48
CA GLU A 25 -13.07 -19.34 6.48
C GLU A 25 -13.22 -20.69 5.77
N CYS A 26 -13.97 -21.62 6.35
CA CYS A 26 -14.13 -22.97 5.80
C CYS A 26 -14.76 -22.95 4.40
N ASP A 27 -15.79 -22.11 4.22
CA ASP A 27 -16.63 -22.12 3.02
C ASP A 27 -15.97 -21.43 1.81
N CYS A 28 -15.09 -20.45 2.04
CA CYS A 28 -14.48 -19.67 0.96
C CYS A 28 -12.95 -19.70 0.94
N GLY A 29 -12.27 -20.10 2.01
CA GLY A 29 -10.81 -20.12 2.14
C GLY A 29 -10.05 -20.72 0.95
N PRO A 30 -10.48 -21.88 0.39
CA PRO A 30 -9.84 -22.47 -0.78
C PRO A 30 -9.82 -21.56 -2.02
N HIS A 31 -10.75 -20.61 -2.12
CA HIS A 31 -10.84 -19.64 -3.21
C HIS A 31 -9.96 -18.41 -3.00
N TYR A 32 -9.48 -18.16 -1.80
CA TYR A 32 -8.63 -17.00 -1.47
C TYR A 32 -7.12 -17.32 -1.48
N GLY A 33 -6.73 -18.50 -1.99
CA GLY A 33 -5.32 -18.90 -2.07
C GLY A 33 -4.50 -18.17 -3.15
N THR A 34 -5.16 -17.63 -4.19
CA THR A 34 -4.53 -16.77 -5.20
C THR A 34 -5.49 -15.66 -5.62
N LEU A 35 -4.97 -14.60 -6.24
CA LEU A 35 -5.79 -13.47 -6.70
C LEU A 35 -6.78 -13.88 -7.78
N GLN A 36 -6.35 -14.74 -8.71
CA GLN A 36 -7.17 -15.26 -9.80
C GLN A 36 -8.35 -16.06 -9.25
N LYS A 37 -8.10 -16.98 -8.31
CA LYS A 37 -9.15 -17.78 -7.68
C LYS A 37 -10.14 -16.91 -6.91
N MET A 38 -9.64 -15.88 -6.22
CA MET A 38 -10.48 -14.96 -5.47
C MET A 38 -11.40 -14.19 -6.41
N ILE A 39 -10.84 -13.61 -7.48
CA ILE A 39 -11.61 -12.86 -8.47
C ILE A 39 -12.67 -13.75 -9.13
N GLU A 40 -12.30 -14.95 -9.55
CA GLU A 40 -13.22 -15.89 -10.20
C GLU A 40 -14.37 -16.28 -9.26
N TYR A 41 -14.04 -16.65 -8.02
CA TYR A 41 -15.04 -16.97 -7.01
C TYR A 41 -15.99 -15.81 -6.72
N GLU A 42 -15.47 -14.60 -6.53
CA GLU A 42 -16.31 -13.44 -6.27
C GLU A 42 -17.17 -13.05 -7.49
N LYS A 43 -16.70 -13.27 -8.71
CA LYS A 43 -17.48 -13.08 -9.94
C LYS A 43 -18.63 -14.08 -10.03
N GLN A 44 -18.33 -15.37 -9.91
CA GLN A 44 -19.32 -16.45 -10.02
C GLN A 44 -20.44 -16.33 -8.99
N ASN A 45 -20.11 -15.86 -7.78
CA ASN A 45 -21.06 -15.70 -6.69
C ASN A 45 -21.64 -14.27 -6.58
N SER A 46 -21.40 -13.42 -7.57
CA SER A 46 -21.88 -12.02 -7.61
C SER A 46 -21.49 -11.19 -6.37
N LEU A 47 -20.33 -11.46 -5.77
CA LEU A 47 -19.87 -10.87 -4.51
C LEU A 47 -19.17 -9.52 -4.67
N LEU A 48 -18.68 -9.19 -5.87
CA LEU A 48 -17.86 -7.99 -6.14
C LEU A 48 -18.52 -6.67 -5.72
N ARG A 49 -19.84 -6.57 -5.83
CA ARG A 49 -20.62 -5.34 -5.60
C ARG A 49 -21.66 -5.49 -4.49
N VAL A 50 -21.61 -6.57 -3.71
CA VAL A 50 -22.56 -6.81 -2.61
C VAL A 50 -22.42 -5.74 -1.54
N ASP A 51 -23.56 -5.48 -0.90
CA ASP A 51 -23.75 -4.53 0.19
C ASP A 51 -22.59 -4.58 1.20
N LEU A 52 -21.86 -3.45 1.24
CA LEU A 52 -20.73 -3.17 2.11
C LEU A 52 -21.03 -3.40 3.59
N SER A 53 -22.29 -3.30 3.99
CA SER A 53 -22.71 -3.39 5.39
C SER A 53 -22.64 -4.81 5.97
N LYS A 54 -22.65 -5.85 5.10
CA LYS A 54 -22.67 -7.26 5.54
C LYS A 54 -21.33 -7.97 5.35
N ARG A 55 -20.71 -7.82 4.18
CA ARG A 55 -19.44 -8.48 3.84
C ARG A 55 -18.69 -7.68 2.76
N PRO A 56 -17.54 -7.06 3.08
CA PRO A 56 -16.73 -6.40 2.07
C PRO A 56 -16.19 -7.39 1.02
N SER A 57 -16.28 -7.09 -0.28
CA SER A 57 -15.60 -7.91 -1.30
C SER A 57 -14.08 -7.94 -1.08
N GLY A 58 -13.49 -9.11 -1.24
CA GLY A 58 -12.05 -9.35 -1.22
C GLY A 58 -11.33 -8.60 -2.34
N ALA A 59 -11.82 -8.70 -3.59
CA ALA A 59 -11.24 -7.96 -4.72
C ALA A 59 -11.29 -6.45 -4.49
N ARG A 60 -12.43 -5.94 -4.00
CA ARG A 60 -12.59 -4.53 -3.65
C ARG A 60 -11.63 -4.09 -2.54
N THR A 61 -11.47 -4.93 -1.51
CA THR A 61 -10.58 -4.68 -0.36
C THR A 61 -9.12 -4.66 -0.80
N LEU A 62 -8.70 -5.66 -1.58
CA LEU A 62 -7.35 -5.76 -2.11
C LEU A 62 -7.04 -4.61 -3.08
N LEU A 63 -8.00 -4.13 -3.88
CA LEU A 63 -7.81 -2.97 -4.77
C LEU A 63 -7.30 -1.73 -4.03
N ARG A 64 -7.78 -1.49 -2.80
CA ARG A 64 -7.33 -0.35 -1.98
C ARG A 64 -5.89 -0.55 -1.49
N LEU A 65 -5.52 -1.78 -1.12
CA LEU A 65 -4.14 -2.13 -0.76
C LEU A 65 -3.21 -2.04 -1.98
N HIS A 66 -3.67 -2.49 -3.15
CA HIS A 66 -2.96 -2.41 -4.43
C HIS A 66 -2.64 -0.97 -4.80
N ARG A 67 -3.61 -0.05 -4.71
CA ARG A 67 -3.40 1.39 -4.92
C ARG A 67 -2.42 2.00 -3.91
N ALA A 68 -2.42 1.51 -2.67
CA ALA A 68 -1.45 1.93 -1.66
C ALA A 68 -0.04 1.37 -1.93
N LEU A 69 0.08 0.18 -2.49
CA LEU A 69 1.35 -0.43 -2.87
C LEU A 69 2.07 0.40 -3.95
N GLU A 70 1.33 0.95 -4.92
CA GLU A 70 1.86 1.90 -5.92
C GLU A 70 2.56 3.08 -5.25
N PHE A 71 1.90 3.69 -4.25
CA PHE A 71 2.48 4.79 -3.47
C PHE A 71 3.75 4.34 -2.73
N VAL A 72 3.72 3.16 -2.08
CA VAL A 72 4.88 2.63 -1.34
C VAL A 72 6.06 2.38 -2.28
N SER A 73 5.83 1.78 -3.44
CA SER A 73 6.86 1.55 -4.46
C SER A 73 7.54 2.88 -4.85
N HIS A 74 6.75 3.86 -5.29
CA HIS A 74 7.28 5.16 -5.70
C HIS A 74 7.99 5.88 -4.54
N PHE A 75 7.42 5.83 -3.33
CA PHE A 75 8.00 6.51 -2.18
C PHE A 75 9.35 5.88 -1.77
N MET A 76 9.44 4.56 -1.74
CA MET A 76 10.69 3.86 -1.42
C MET A 76 11.77 4.12 -2.48
N LEU A 77 11.40 4.13 -3.76
CA LEU A 77 12.33 4.45 -4.85
C LEU A 77 12.91 5.87 -4.70
N GLU A 78 12.05 6.86 -4.49
CA GLU A 78 12.51 8.26 -4.36
C GLU A 78 13.29 8.49 -3.07
N VAL A 79 12.89 7.90 -1.94
CA VAL A 79 13.62 7.99 -0.67
C VAL A 79 14.99 7.31 -0.74
N SER A 80 15.13 6.24 -1.53
CA SER A 80 16.43 5.58 -1.75
C SER A 80 17.48 6.54 -2.33
N ARG A 81 17.04 7.52 -3.13
CA ARG A 81 17.88 8.49 -3.83
C ARG A 81 18.15 9.77 -3.03
N LEU A 82 17.44 9.98 -1.92
CA LEU A 82 17.59 11.18 -1.10
C LEU A 82 18.89 11.16 -0.28
N ASP A 83 19.41 12.36 0.01
CA ASP A 83 20.41 12.57 1.06
C ASP A 83 19.81 12.46 2.47
N ASP A 84 20.63 12.15 3.47
CA ASP A 84 20.16 11.83 4.83
C ASP A 84 19.58 13.02 5.57
N HIS A 85 20.09 14.20 5.23
CA HIS A 85 19.66 15.48 5.77
C HIS A 85 18.52 16.11 4.96
N LYS A 86 17.91 15.39 4.01
CA LYS A 86 16.72 15.85 3.28
C LYS A 86 15.44 15.34 3.94
N GLY A 87 14.43 16.22 3.97
CA GLY A 87 13.09 15.88 4.43
C GLY A 87 12.39 14.95 3.44
N THR A 88 11.54 14.04 3.94
CA THR A 88 10.79 13.11 3.09
C THR A 88 9.38 13.61 2.73
N ALA A 89 8.97 14.76 3.27
CA ALA A 89 7.64 15.33 3.10
C ALA A 89 7.31 15.72 1.64
N ASP A 90 8.24 16.37 0.94
CA ASP A 90 8.06 16.75 -0.47
C ASP A 90 7.93 15.53 -1.37
N VAL A 91 8.82 14.56 -1.17
CA VAL A 91 8.80 13.28 -1.89
C VAL A 91 7.47 12.55 -1.67
N ALA A 92 7.02 12.42 -0.43
CA ALA A 92 5.73 11.80 -0.14
C ALA A 92 4.56 12.52 -0.81
N ARG A 93 4.55 13.86 -0.81
CA ARG A 93 3.51 14.65 -1.48
C ARG A 93 3.48 14.38 -2.98
N ASP A 94 4.63 14.33 -3.62
CA ASP A 94 4.71 14.11 -5.06
C ASP A 94 4.36 12.67 -5.45
N CYS A 95 4.83 11.67 -4.68
CA CYS A 95 4.42 10.28 -4.86
C CYS A 95 2.90 10.12 -4.68
N TYR A 96 2.32 10.76 -3.66
CA TYR A 96 0.87 10.70 -3.40
C TYR A 96 0.05 11.32 -4.53
N LYS A 97 0.46 12.49 -5.04
CA LYS A 97 -0.19 13.14 -6.19
C LYS A 97 -0.19 12.24 -7.43
N LYS A 98 0.91 11.53 -7.68
CA LYS A 98 1.08 10.63 -8.84
C LYS A 98 0.30 9.31 -8.71
N THR A 99 -0.08 8.90 -7.50
CA THR A 99 -0.67 7.58 -7.22
C THR A 99 -2.04 7.73 -6.54
N LEU A 100 -2.09 7.63 -5.21
CA LEU A 100 -3.29 7.59 -4.37
C LEU A 100 -4.23 8.78 -4.54
N ALA A 101 -3.73 9.98 -4.87
CA ALA A 101 -4.58 11.15 -5.04
C ALA A 101 -5.67 10.96 -6.09
N LYS A 102 -5.40 10.14 -7.14
CA LYS A 102 -6.38 9.83 -8.19
C LYS A 102 -7.69 9.27 -7.62
N TYR A 103 -7.60 8.49 -6.54
CA TYR A 103 -8.72 7.73 -5.97
C TYR A 103 -9.32 8.36 -4.71
N HIS A 104 -8.65 9.33 -4.10
CA HIS A 104 -9.12 9.98 -2.88
C HIS A 104 -9.99 11.21 -3.18
N PRO A 105 -11.08 11.44 -2.43
CA PRO A 105 -11.85 12.67 -2.54
C PRO A 105 -11.05 13.86 -2.00
N TRP A 106 -11.47 15.08 -2.38
CA TRP A 106 -10.70 16.31 -2.14
C TRP A 106 -10.30 16.51 -0.66
N TYR A 107 -11.18 16.17 0.28
CA TYR A 107 -10.92 16.34 1.71
C TYR A 107 -9.86 15.36 2.23
N ILE A 108 -9.86 14.10 1.76
CA ILE A 108 -8.80 13.13 2.08
C ILE A 108 -7.46 13.58 1.50
N ARG A 109 -7.45 14.13 0.27
CA ARG A 109 -6.22 14.71 -0.33
C ARG A 109 -5.64 15.83 0.53
N LYS A 110 -6.50 16.72 1.05
CA LYS A 110 -6.08 17.81 1.94
C LYS A 110 -5.52 17.26 3.25
N SER A 111 -6.22 16.34 3.91
CA SER A 111 -5.75 15.71 5.15
C SER A 111 -4.42 14.97 4.96
N ALA A 112 -4.26 14.22 3.86
CA ALA A 112 -3.01 13.55 3.52
C ALA A 112 -1.85 14.54 3.32
N SER A 113 -2.09 15.64 2.60
CA SER A 113 -1.09 16.70 2.42
C SER A 113 -0.66 17.32 3.74
N VAL A 114 -1.59 17.54 4.67
CA VAL A 114 -1.26 18.03 6.02
C VAL A 114 -0.44 17.00 6.81
N ALA A 115 -0.83 15.74 6.74
CA ALA A 115 -0.14 14.64 7.42
C ALA A 115 1.33 14.51 6.98
N MET A 116 1.61 14.71 5.70
CA MET A 116 2.96 14.59 5.14
C MET A 116 3.96 15.61 5.69
N TYR A 117 3.50 16.76 6.21
CA TYR A 117 4.41 17.68 6.92
C TYR A 117 4.97 17.10 8.23
N THR A 118 4.36 16.03 8.76
CA THR A 118 4.86 15.33 9.95
C THR A 118 5.88 14.24 9.63
N LEU A 119 6.19 14.03 8.34
CA LEU A 119 7.20 13.07 7.93
C LEU A 119 8.60 13.54 8.32
N PRO A 120 9.46 12.62 8.79
CA PRO A 120 10.78 12.96 9.27
C PRO A 120 11.78 13.18 8.12
N TYR A 121 13.00 13.54 8.50
CA TYR A 121 14.16 13.44 7.60
C TYR A 121 14.46 11.98 7.25
N ARG A 122 15.17 11.75 6.15
CA ARG A 122 15.51 10.40 5.68
C ARG A 122 16.22 9.57 6.74
N HIS A 123 17.26 10.09 7.39
CA HIS A 123 18.00 9.33 8.42
C HIS A 123 17.09 8.86 9.57
N GLN A 124 16.20 9.72 10.05
CA GLN A 124 15.22 9.37 11.09
C GLN A 124 14.18 8.34 10.61
N LEU A 125 13.81 8.38 9.32
CA LEU A 125 12.94 7.37 8.73
C LEU A 125 13.63 5.99 8.71
N VAL A 126 14.89 5.96 8.26
CA VAL A 126 15.74 4.76 8.23
C VAL A 126 15.89 4.20 9.64
N GLU A 127 16.34 5.01 10.59
CA GLU A 127 16.53 4.60 11.99
C GLU A 127 15.26 3.95 12.58
N ARG A 128 14.09 4.56 12.33
CA ARG A 128 12.80 3.99 12.77
C ARG A 128 12.47 2.67 12.09
N ALA A 129 12.78 2.51 10.79
CA ALA A 129 12.53 1.28 10.05
C ALA A 129 13.35 0.11 10.59
N TYR A 130 14.57 0.38 11.06
CA TYR A 130 15.44 -0.60 11.71
C TYR A 130 15.24 -0.69 13.23
N ALA A 131 14.16 -0.12 13.78
CA ALA A 131 13.87 -0.10 15.22
C ALA A 131 15.04 0.43 16.09
N GLY A 132 15.75 1.44 15.59
CA GLY A 132 16.95 1.99 16.23
C GLY A 132 18.20 1.09 16.14
N ARG A 133 18.09 -0.08 15.50
CA ARG A 133 19.18 -1.02 15.25
C ARG A 133 19.67 -0.86 13.81
N VAL A 134 20.09 0.34 13.44
CA VAL A 134 20.80 0.50 12.16
C VAL A 134 22.01 -0.46 12.22
N PRO A 135 22.24 -1.29 11.20
CA PRO A 135 23.40 -2.17 11.18
C PRO A 135 24.67 -1.38 11.50
N VAL A 136 25.62 -2.01 12.22
CA VAL A 136 26.92 -1.42 12.59
C VAL A 136 27.72 -0.94 11.36
N THR A 137 27.31 -1.34 10.16
CA THR A 137 27.71 -0.71 8.90
C THR A 137 26.81 0.50 8.63
N ASP A 138 27.36 1.69 8.86
CA ASP A 138 26.83 3.00 8.44
C ASP A 138 26.82 3.16 6.90
N ASP A 139 26.56 2.06 6.17
CA ASP A 139 26.62 2.01 4.73
C ASP A 139 25.29 2.47 4.15
N ARG A 140 25.19 3.80 4.03
CA ARG A 140 24.15 4.49 3.26
C ARG A 140 23.83 3.78 1.94
N ALA A 141 24.84 3.25 1.24
CA ALA A 141 24.64 2.60 -0.05
C ALA A 141 23.82 1.30 0.13
N TYR A 142 24.12 0.49 1.14
CA TYR A 142 23.36 -0.72 1.45
C TYR A 142 21.88 -0.44 1.75
N VAL A 143 21.60 0.57 2.58
CA VAL A 143 20.20 0.95 2.89
C VAL A 143 19.49 1.46 1.65
N SER A 144 20.17 2.26 0.83
CA SER A 144 19.62 2.79 -0.42
C SER A 144 19.32 1.67 -1.43
N ASP A 145 20.24 0.72 -1.59
CA ASP A 145 20.06 -0.46 -2.44
C ASP A 145 18.88 -1.31 -1.95
N SER A 146 18.79 -1.55 -0.64
CA SER A 146 17.68 -2.31 -0.04
C SER A 146 16.32 -1.64 -0.29
N MET A 147 16.24 -0.31 -0.15
CA MET A 147 15.02 0.46 -0.45
C MET A 147 14.66 0.42 -1.94
N ASN A 148 15.65 0.57 -2.82
CA ASN A 148 15.45 0.49 -4.26
C ASN A 148 14.93 -0.91 -4.65
N ARG A 149 15.58 -1.95 -4.15
CA ARG A 149 15.19 -3.34 -4.42
C ARG A 149 13.79 -3.67 -3.90
N LEU A 150 13.41 -3.14 -2.73
CA LEU A 150 12.02 -3.22 -2.24
C LEU A 150 11.05 -2.53 -3.18
N ALA A 151 11.40 -1.34 -3.68
CA ALA A 151 10.56 -0.60 -4.63
C ALA A 151 10.35 -1.39 -5.93
N LEU A 152 11.42 -1.98 -6.49
CA LEU A 152 11.34 -2.80 -7.71
C LEU A 152 10.43 -4.02 -7.52
N VAL A 153 10.58 -4.76 -6.42
CA VAL A 153 9.71 -5.91 -6.13
C VAL A 153 8.25 -5.46 -5.94
N ALA A 154 8.02 -4.34 -5.25
CA ALA A 154 6.68 -3.79 -5.08
C ALA A 154 6.06 -3.37 -6.42
N ASP A 155 6.86 -2.81 -7.33
CA ASP A 155 6.43 -2.43 -8.67
C ASP A 155 6.07 -3.66 -9.53
N GLU A 156 6.86 -4.73 -9.48
CA GLU A 156 6.56 -5.99 -10.18
C GLU A 156 5.24 -6.61 -9.69
N VAL A 157 5.05 -6.66 -8.36
CA VAL A 157 3.79 -7.16 -7.76
C VAL A 157 2.62 -6.26 -8.13
N PHE A 158 2.81 -4.94 -8.12
CA PHE A 158 1.81 -3.98 -8.57
C PHE A 158 1.46 -4.23 -10.04
N ALA A 159 2.42 -4.31 -10.96
CA ALA A 159 2.19 -4.50 -12.38
C ALA A 159 1.42 -5.79 -12.68
N ALA A 160 1.82 -6.91 -12.06
CA ALA A 160 1.14 -8.19 -12.21
C ALA A 160 -0.31 -8.15 -11.67
N THR A 161 -0.51 -7.52 -10.52
CA THR A 161 -1.84 -7.35 -9.91
C THR A 161 -2.71 -6.41 -10.75
N HIS A 162 -2.14 -5.30 -11.23
CA HIS A 162 -2.84 -4.30 -12.03
C HIS A 162 -3.34 -4.90 -13.34
N LYS A 163 -2.47 -5.63 -14.05
CA LYS A 163 -2.84 -6.36 -15.27
C LYS A 163 -4.01 -7.31 -15.03
N LEU A 164 -3.96 -8.10 -13.94
CA LEU A 164 -5.05 -9.01 -13.61
C LEU A 164 -6.38 -8.29 -13.32
N TYR A 165 -6.34 -7.13 -12.65
CA TYR A 165 -7.54 -6.33 -12.40
C TYR A 165 -8.09 -5.69 -13.68
N ASP A 166 -7.22 -5.24 -14.57
CA ASP A 166 -7.56 -4.65 -15.86
C ASP A 166 -8.24 -5.67 -16.79
N GLU A 167 -7.63 -6.86 -16.93
CA GLU A 167 -8.18 -8.00 -17.69
C GLU A 167 -9.57 -8.44 -17.23
N HIS A 168 -9.93 -8.10 -16.00
CA HIS A 168 -11.19 -8.46 -15.37
C HIS A 168 -12.16 -7.29 -15.16
N ASP A 169 -11.83 -6.08 -15.61
CA ASP A 169 -12.62 -4.84 -15.46
C ASP A 169 -12.93 -4.51 -13.98
N LEU A 170 -11.89 -4.60 -13.13
CA LEU A 170 -12.01 -4.42 -11.67
C LEU A 170 -11.29 -3.18 -11.14
N LEU A 171 -10.65 -2.37 -12.00
CA LEU A 171 -9.89 -1.19 -11.57
C LEU A 171 -10.77 -0.10 -10.95
N ASP A 172 -12.07 -0.10 -11.26
CA ASP A 172 -13.07 0.88 -10.80
C ASP A 172 -14.10 0.27 -9.83
N LEU A 173 -13.75 -0.82 -9.13
CA LEU A 173 -14.61 -1.31 -8.06
C LEU A 173 -14.87 -0.19 -7.03
N PRO A 174 -16.13 0.01 -6.60
CA PRO A 174 -16.53 1.09 -5.70
C PRO A 174 -15.86 0.97 -4.33
#